data_AF-A0A1I5FXF2-F1
#
_entry.id   AF-A0A1I5FXF2-F1
#
_cell.length_a   1.000
_cell.length_b   1.000
_cell.length_c   1.000
_cell.angle_alpha   90.00
_cell.angle_beta   90.00
_cell.angle_gamma   90.00
#
_symmetry.space_group_name_H-M   'P 1'
#
loop_
_entity.id
_entity.type
_entity.pdbx_description
1 polymer ?
#
loop_
_entity_poly.entity_id
_entity_poly.type
_entity_poly.pdbx_seq_one_letter_code
_entity_poly.pdbx_strand_id
1 'polypeptide(L)'
;MEKVKEFLNSYYEISASVQTVIVHGDFHYDNILWDENRNRLGVIDFSEAAIEDPALDFMYMYYYPKEFRNAVFAEYGSEYTKLYERSIFIKHGGSMQILR
;
A
#
# COMPACT_ATOMS: atom_id res chain seq x y z
N MET A 1 -2.63 18.00 21.59
CA MET A 1 -3.91 17.27 21.53
C MET A 1 -4.73 17.66 20.31
N GLU A 2 -4.91 18.96 20.01
CA GLU A 2 -5.73 19.41 18.85
C GLU A 2 -5.24 18.88 17.50
N LYS A 3 -3.93 19.04 17.21
CA LYS A 3 -3.31 18.51 15.98
C LYS A 3 -3.45 16.99 15.80
N VAL A 4 -3.54 16.24 16.91
CA VAL A 4 -3.73 14.78 16.87
C VAL A 4 -5.18 14.46 16.49
N LYS A 5 -6.16 15.21 16.98
CA LYS A 5 -7.56 15.05 16.62
C LYS A 5 -7.83 15.42 15.16
N GLU A 6 -7.27 16.55 14.69
CA GLU A 6 -7.36 16.95 13.27
C GLU A 6 -6.79 15.87 12.35
N PHE A 7 -5.62 15.32 12.73
CA PHE A 7 -4.99 14.22 12.02
C PHE A 7 -5.87 12.96 11.97
N LEU A 8 -6.41 12.54 13.11
CA LEU A 8 -7.28 11.35 13.18
C LEU A 8 -8.57 11.53 12.38
N ASN A 9 -9.19 12.72 12.41
CA ASN A 9 -10.39 13.00 11.64
C ASN A 9 -10.12 12.93 10.13
N SER A 10 -9.03 13.55 9.66
CA SER A 10 -8.62 13.46 8.26
C SER A 10 -8.35 12.02 7.84
N TYR A 11 -7.74 11.21 8.72
CA TYR A 11 -7.54 9.79 8.46
C TYR A 11 -8.86 9.03 8.35
N TYR A 12 -9.79 9.23 9.29
CA TYR A 12 -11.08 8.53 9.27
C TYR A 12 -11.91 8.88 8.03
N GLU A 13 -11.96 10.15 7.62
CA GLU A 13 -12.65 10.58 6.40
C GLU A 13 -12.05 9.94 5.14
N ILE A 14 -10.72 9.86 5.07
CA ILE A 14 -10.04 9.18 3.96
C ILE A 14 -10.38 7.69 4.00
N SER A 15 -10.17 7.01 5.13
CA SER A 15 -10.39 5.56 5.27
C SER A 15 -11.83 5.13 4.99
N ALA A 16 -12.82 5.92 5.42
CA ALA A 16 -14.24 5.60 5.23
C ALA A 16 -14.71 5.72 3.78
N SER A 17 -13.94 6.40 2.92
CA SER A 17 -14.23 6.56 1.49
C SER A 17 -13.40 5.64 0.60
N VAL A 18 -12.46 4.87 1.17
CA VAL A 18 -11.66 3.91 0.39
C VAL A 18 -12.49 2.67 0.07
N GLN A 19 -12.60 2.35 -1.21
CA GLN A 19 -13.08 1.04 -1.64
C GLN A 19 -12.03 -0.02 -1.25
N THR A 20 -12.42 -0.96 -0.39
CA THR A 20 -11.58 -2.10 -0.05
C THR A 20 -11.54 -3.12 -1.19
N VAL A 21 -10.40 -3.79 -1.36
CA VAL A 21 -10.14 -4.78 -2.41
C VAL A 21 -9.38 -5.96 -1.83
N ILE A 22 -9.26 -7.04 -2.59
CA ILE A 22 -8.32 -8.12 -2.25
C ILE A 22 -6.90 -7.58 -2.41
N VAL A 23 -6.12 -7.66 -1.33
CA VAL A 23 -4.71 -7.28 -1.27
C VAL A 23 -3.86 -8.50 -0.96
N HIS A 24 -2.60 -8.48 -1.38
CA HIS A 24 -1.61 -9.51 -1.03
C HIS A 24 -1.24 -9.44 0.45
N GLY A 25 -1.20 -8.25 1.05
CA GLY A 25 -0.95 -8.04 2.48
C GLY A 25 0.53 -7.86 2.82
N ASP A 26 1.41 -8.66 2.19
CA ASP A 26 2.87 -8.55 2.36
C ASP A 26 3.63 -8.40 1.02
N PHE A 27 3.24 -7.42 0.21
CA PHE A 27 3.76 -7.26 -1.16
C PHE A 27 5.11 -6.52 -1.20
N HIS A 28 6.23 -7.25 -1.04
CA HIS A 28 7.59 -6.73 -1.18
C HIS A 28 8.47 -7.58 -2.13
N TYR A 29 9.67 -7.09 -2.43
CA TYR A 29 10.56 -7.69 -3.45
C TYR A 29 10.96 -9.15 -3.16
N ASP A 30 11.05 -9.59 -1.91
CA ASP A 30 11.39 -10.99 -1.61
C ASP A 30 10.24 -11.96 -1.96
N ASN A 31 9.01 -11.43 -2.03
CA ASN A 31 7.81 -12.16 -2.43
C ASN A 31 7.52 -12.05 -3.94
N ILE A 32 8.38 -11.35 -4.70
CA ILE A 32 8.26 -11.17 -6.16
C ILE A 32 9.41 -11.90 -6.86
N LEU A 33 9.06 -12.86 -7.72
CA LEU A 33 10.02 -13.66 -8.47
C LEU A 33 10.00 -13.27 -9.95
N TRP A 34 11.17 -12.97 -10.50
CA TRP A 34 11.33 -12.73 -11.94
C TRP A 34 12.13 -13.86 -12.58
N ASP A 35 11.50 -14.56 -13.54
CA ASP A 35 12.16 -15.55 -14.40
C ASP A 35 12.54 -14.90 -15.72
N GLU A 36 13.82 -14.50 -15.85
CA GLU A 36 14.37 -13.88 -17.06
C GLU A 36 14.25 -14.79 -18.30
N ASN A 37 14.44 -16.10 -18.13
CA ASN A 37 14.44 -17.04 -19.25
C ASN A 37 13.04 -17.22 -19.85
N ARG A 38 12.02 -17.12 -19.00
CA ARG A 38 10.61 -17.27 -19.41
C ARG A 38 9.89 -15.95 -19.59
N ASN A 39 10.54 -14.83 -19.26
CA ASN A 39 9.94 -13.50 -19.20
C ASN A 39 8.64 -13.51 -18.38
N ARG A 40 8.70 -14.08 -17.16
CA ARG A 40 7.53 -14.30 -16.30
C ARG A 40 7.75 -13.75 -14.90
N LEU A 41 6.70 -13.11 -14.39
CA LEU A 41 6.59 -12.67 -13.00
C LEU A 41 5.79 -13.71 -12.21
N GLY A 42 6.29 -14.06 -11.02
CA GLY A 42 5.58 -14.83 -10.00
C GLY A 42 5.46 -14.02 -8.71
N VAL A 43 4.40 -14.28 -7.94
CA VAL A 43 4.17 -13.70 -6.62
C VAL A 43 3.85 -14.86 -5.67
N ILE A 44 4.41 -14.83 -4.46
CA ILE A 44 4.29 -15.89 -3.45
C ILE A 44 3.97 -15.29 -2.08
N ASP A 45 3.63 -16.14 -1.11
CA ASP A 45 3.34 -15.76 0.29
C ASP A 45 2.09 -14.88 0.50
N PHE A 46 0.95 -15.41 0.05
CA PHE A 46 -0.38 -14.81 0.25
C PHE A 46 -0.95 -15.06 1.67
N SER A 47 -0.12 -15.35 2.66
CA SER A 47 -0.59 -15.69 4.01
C SER A 47 -1.29 -14.52 4.71
N GLU A 48 -0.91 -13.29 4.37
CA GLU A 48 -1.49 -12.04 4.87
C GLU A 48 -2.57 -11.44 3.92
N ALA A 49 -3.01 -12.20 2.92
CA ALA A 49 -3.99 -11.71 1.96
C ALA A 49 -5.34 -11.44 2.63
N ALA A 50 -5.93 -10.28 2.34
CA ALA A 50 -7.13 -9.78 3.02
C ALA A 50 -7.99 -8.90 2.11
N ILE A 51 -9.15 -8.46 2.61
CA ILE A 51 -9.94 -7.39 2.01
C ILE A 51 -9.63 -6.09 2.78
N GLU A 52 -8.85 -5.18 2.17
CA GLU A 52 -8.32 -3.97 2.82
C GLU A 52 -8.16 -2.81 1.79
N ASP A 53 -7.67 -1.66 2.25
CA ASP A 53 -7.20 -0.54 1.43
C ASP A 53 -6.11 -1.04 0.46
N PRO A 54 -6.25 -0.83 -0.86
CA PRO A 54 -5.22 -1.20 -1.84
C PRO A 54 -3.84 -0.60 -1.55
N ALA A 55 -3.76 0.50 -0.79
CA ALA A 55 -2.51 1.13 -0.40
C ALA A 55 -1.58 0.22 0.41
N LEU A 56 -2.12 -0.83 1.06
CA LEU A 56 -1.34 -1.82 1.80
C LEU A 56 -0.25 -2.45 0.92
N ASP A 57 -0.60 -2.91 -0.29
CA ASP A 57 0.34 -3.54 -1.22
C ASP A 57 1.38 -2.56 -1.78
N PHE A 58 1.20 -1.24 -1.59
CA PHE A 58 2.15 -0.23 -2.05
C PHE A 58 3.03 0.34 -0.93
N MET A 59 2.93 -0.16 0.31
CA MET A 59 3.67 0.40 1.45
C MET A 59 5.19 0.27 1.30
N TYR A 60 5.64 -0.78 0.59
CA TYR A 60 7.05 -1.05 0.33
C TYR A 60 7.64 -0.20 -0.81
N MET A 61 6.80 0.48 -1.61
CA MET A 61 7.24 1.40 -2.68
C MET A 61 8.11 2.55 -2.18
N TYR A 62 8.02 2.87 -0.88
CA TYR A 62 8.92 3.81 -0.22
C TYR A 62 10.41 3.47 -0.40
N TYR A 63 10.76 2.18 -0.48
CA TYR A 63 12.14 1.72 -0.61
C TYR A 63 12.69 1.83 -2.04
N TYR A 64 11.83 2.06 -3.03
CA TYR A 64 12.22 2.12 -4.43
C TYR A 64 12.54 3.56 -4.86
N PRO A 65 13.39 3.74 -5.90
CA PRO A 65 13.65 5.03 -6.52
C PRO A 65 12.37 5.75 -6.92
N LYS A 66 12.40 7.09 -6.85
CA LYS A 66 11.22 7.94 -7.11
C LYS A 66 10.65 7.70 -8.51
N GLU A 67 11.52 7.54 -9.49
CA GLU A 67 11.21 7.32 -10.88
C GLU A 67 10.44 6.00 -11.06
N PHE A 68 10.90 4.93 -10.40
CA PHE A 68 10.25 3.62 -10.44
C PHE A 68 8.87 3.65 -9.81
N ARG A 69 8.76 4.15 -8.57
CA ARG A 69 7.45 4.21 -7.89
C ARG A 69 6.46 5.09 -8.65
N ASN A 70 6.89 6.22 -9.22
CA ASN A 70 6.03 7.05 -10.04
C ASN A 70 5.49 6.30 -11.27
N ALA A 71 6.32 5.50 -11.94
CA ALA A 71 5.89 4.67 -13.05
C ALA A 71 4.86 3.61 -12.61
N VAL A 72 5.09 2.95 -11.48
CA VAL A 72 4.15 1.98 -10.89
C VAL A 72 2.79 2.63 -10.58
N PHE A 73 2.79 3.79 -9.93
CA PHE A 73 1.57 4.51 -9.57
C PHE A 73 0.79 5.03 -10.79
N ALA A 74 1.50 5.44 -11.85
CA ALA A 74 0.89 5.82 -13.11
C ALA A 74 0.25 4.61 -13.82
N GLU A 75 0.97 3.49 -13.93
CA GLU A 75 0.46 2.26 -14.55
C GLU A 75 -0.75 1.69 -13.80
N TYR A 76 -0.74 1.78 -12.46
CA TYR A 76 -1.87 1.35 -11.64
C TYR A 76 -3.10 2.26 -11.75
N GLY A 77 -2.98 3.46 -12.34
CA GLY A 77 -4.09 4.42 -12.47
C GLY A 77 -4.45 5.13 -11.17
N SER A 78 -3.47 5.35 -10.28
CA SER A 78 -3.71 5.85 -8.92
C SER A 78 -3.80 7.39 -8.78
N GLU A 79 -3.82 8.13 -9.90
CA GLU A 79 -3.62 9.58 -10.00
C GLU A 79 -4.48 10.42 -9.04
N TYR A 80 -5.67 9.93 -8.68
CA TYR A 80 -6.64 10.66 -7.85
C TYR A 80 -6.92 10.03 -6.49
N THR A 81 -6.26 8.91 -6.17
CA THR A 81 -6.60 8.10 -4.98
C THR A 81 -5.71 8.38 -3.77
N LYS A 82 -4.71 9.26 -3.92
CA LYS A 82 -3.67 9.51 -2.91
C LYS A 82 -3.00 8.22 -2.41
N LEU A 83 -2.87 7.23 -3.31
CA LEU A 83 -2.46 5.87 -2.96
C LEU A 83 -1.09 5.84 -2.28
N TYR A 84 -0.16 6.64 -2.78
CA TYR A 84 1.18 6.74 -2.19
C TYR A 84 1.14 7.36 -0.79
N GLU A 85 0.40 8.44 -0.56
CA GLU A 85 0.28 9.04 0.76
C GLU A 85 -0.34 8.08 1.77
N ARG A 86 -1.38 7.33 1.36
CA ARG A 86 -1.98 6.29 2.19
C ARG A 86 -1.00 5.14 2.45
N SER A 87 -0.19 4.74 1.47
CA SER A 87 0.76 3.65 1.65
C SER A 87 1.90 4.03 2.61
N ILE A 88 2.36 5.29 2.55
CA ILE A 88 3.27 5.87 3.53
C ILE A 88 2.63 5.94 4.91
N PHE A 89 1.36 6.32 5.00
CA PHE A 89 0.64 6.32 6.27
C PHE A 89 0.58 4.92 6.86
N ILE A 90 0.17 3.90 6.09
CA ILE A 90 0.06 2.52 6.56
C ILE A 90 1.43 2.01 7.05
N LYS A 91 2.49 2.27 6.28
CA LYS A 91 3.87 1.91 6.66
C LYS A 91 4.29 2.47 8.02
N HIS A 92 4.02 3.75 8.29
CA HIS A 92 4.47 4.44 9.52
C HIS A 92 3.44 4.38 10.66
N GLY A 93 2.17 4.17 10.31
CA GLY A 93 1.01 4.12 11.18
C GLY A 93 0.60 2.70 11.56
N GLY A 94 1.25 1.65 11.04
CA GLY A 94 1.05 0.25 11.43
C GLY A 94 1.17 -0.01 12.93
N SER A 95 1.79 0.89 13.70
CA SER A 95 1.76 0.89 15.17
C SER A 95 0.36 1.13 15.78
N MET A 96 -0.65 1.51 14.98
CA MET A 96 -2.05 1.72 15.39
C MET A 96 -2.97 0.53 15.05
N GLN A 97 -2.48 -0.50 14.34
CA GLN A 97 -3.24 -1.76 14.14
C GLN A 97 -3.43 -2.56 15.45
N ILE A 98 -2.86 -2.10 16.58
CA ILE A 98 -3.00 -2.69 17.93
C ILE A 98 -4.40 -2.42 18.54
N LEU A 99 -5.31 -1.71 17.86
CA LEU A 99 -6.63 -1.36 18.40
C LEU A 99 -7.82 -2.06 17.71
N ARG A 100 -7.60 -3.15 16.99
CA ARG A 100 -8.68 -4.10 16.63
C ARG A 100 -8.69 -5.29 17.56
#